data_AF-A0A8T1ZYP1-F1
#
_entry.id   AF-A0A8T1ZYP1-F1
#
_cell.length_a   1.000
_cell.length_b   1.000
_cell.length_c   1.000
_cell.angle_alpha   90.00
_cell.angle_beta   90.00
_cell.angle_gamma   90.00
#
_symmetry.space_group_name_H-M   'P 1'
#
loop_
_entity.id
_entity.type
_entity.pdbx_description
1 polymer ?
#
loop_
_entity_poly.entity_id
_entity_poly.type
_entity_poly.pdbx_seq_one_letter_code
_entity_poly.pdbx_strand_id
1 'polypeptide(L)'
;MYYNTLNEYCSGRNLAKHIERNRGKLPEDDVKSFASEILVGLKYLHEEKIIHSDIKPKNILLAFENNRFAKIAGFGKVIKKGSVEYGDGLGHRRGTSWFLSPEVMMGMILDYGADVWAFGCTVLEMLTGERVWSEFAKDFLTKCLERDPAKRWSVDSLLKHEFLKWIDEEEEEDDFYDEIGDVDVEYEANL
;
A
#
# COMPACT_ATOMS: atom_id res chain seq x y z
N MET A 1 -26.68 -5.13 -19.73
CA MET A 1 -26.87 -6.27 -18.80
C MET A 1 -26.33 -5.87 -17.45
N TYR A 2 -27.14 -5.96 -16.39
CA TYR A 2 -26.65 -5.84 -15.02
C TYR A 2 -26.34 -7.25 -14.52
N TYR A 3 -25.10 -7.50 -14.12
CA TYR A 3 -24.71 -8.75 -13.46
C TYR A 3 -24.61 -8.50 -11.97
N ASN A 4 -25.44 -9.20 -11.18
CA ASN A 4 -25.29 -9.25 -9.73
C ASN A 4 -24.47 -10.50 -9.38
N THR A 5 -23.27 -10.32 -8.85
CA THR A 5 -22.48 -11.41 -8.26
C THR A 5 -22.90 -11.60 -6.80
N LEU A 6 -23.46 -12.76 -6.47
CA LEU A 6 -23.74 -13.19 -5.09
C LEU A 6 -22.49 -13.88 -4.54
N ASN A 7 -21.87 -13.32 -3.51
CA ASN A 7 -20.71 -13.90 -2.82
C ASN A 7 -21.13 -14.41 -1.43
N GLU A 8 -20.35 -15.34 -0.86
CA GLU A 8 -20.44 -15.68 0.57
C GLU A 8 -20.41 -14.38 1.39
N TYR A 9 -21.41 -14.19 2.25
CA TYR A 9 -21.42 -13.08 3.19
C TYR A 9 -20.30 -13.31 4.21
N CYS A 10 -19.12 -12.77 3.92
CA CYS A 10 -18.18 -12.48 4.98
C CYS A 10 -18.81 -11.37 5.81
N SER A 11 -19.30 -11.73 7.01
CA SER A 11 -19.67 -10.74 8.04
C SER A 11 -18.55 -9.73 8.27
N GLY A 12 -17.32 -10.13 7.90
CA GLY A 12 -16.00 -9.51 7.87
C GLY A 12 -15.85 -8.09 7.32
N ARG A 13 -15.16 -7.23 8.08
CA ARG A 13 -14.55 -6.01 7.52
C ARG A 13 -13.34 -6.39 6.64
N ASN A 14 -12.93 -5.51 5.75
CA ASN A 14 -11.67 -5.71 5.01
C ASN A 14 -10.44 -5.31 5.85
N LEU A 15 -9.27 -5.79 5.44
CA LEU A 15 -8.00 -5.56 6.10
C LEU A 15 -7.65 -4.07 6.19
N ALA A 16 -7.99 -3.27 5.18
CA ALA A 16 -7.79 -1.81 5.23
C ALA A 16 -8.47 -1.17 6.46
N LYS A 17 -9.76 -1.46 6.66
CA LYS A 17 -10.51 -0.99 7.85
C LYS A 17 -9.98 -1.58 9.16
N HIS A 18 -9.33 -2.74 9.10
CA HIS A 18 -8.73 -3.34 10.28
C HIS A 18 -7.43 -2.62 10.68
N ILE A 19 -6.59 -2.24 9.72
CA ILE A 19 -5.38 -1.42 9.94
C ILE A 19 -5.78 -0.07 10.55
N GLU A 20 -6.76 0.63 9.96
CA GLU A 20 -7.27 1.92 10.45
C GLU A 20 -7.69 1.86 11.93
N ARG A 21 -8.40 0.81 12.34
CA ARG A 21 -8.87 0.66 13.73
C ARG A 21 -7.76 0.31 14.73
N ASN A 22 -6.64 -0.23 14.28
CA ASN A 22 -5.50 -0.54 15.13
C ASN A 22 -4.49 0.62 15.17
N ARG A 23 -4.99 1.88 15.11
CA ARG A 23 -4.17 3.10 15.13
C ARG A 23 -3.19 3.17 13.96
N GLY A 24 -3.56 2.60 12.81
CA GLY A 24 -2.75 2.65 11.60
C GLY A 24 -1.51 1.77 11.65
N LYS A 25 -1.53 0.60 12.30
CA LYS A 25 -0.57 -0.50 12.09
C LYS A 25 -1.03 -1.73 12.84
N LEU A 26 -0.49 -2.89 12.48
CA LEU A 26 -0.81 -4.16 13.12
C LEU A 26 0.41 -4.72 13.87
N PRO A 27 0.21 -5.43 15.00
CA PRO A 27 1.25 -6.23 15.61
C PRO A 27 1.81 -7.25 14.62
N GLU A 28 3.12 -7.52 14.69
CA GLU A 28 3.80 -8.41 13.75
C GLU A 28 3.19 -9.82 13.71
N ASP A 29 2.69 -10.33 14.84
CA ASP A 29 2.04 -11.66 14.91
C ASP A 29 0.70 -11.71 14.16
N ASP A 30 -0.04 -10.60 14.14
CA ASP A 30 -1.26 -10.45 13.33
C ASP A 30 -0.87 -10.37 11.85
N VAL A 31 0.17 -9.60 11.52
CA VAL A 31 0.71 -9.51 10.15
C VAL A 31 1.13 -10.89 9.64
N LYS A 32 1.84 -11.68 10.43
CA LYS A 32 2.25 -13.06 10.09
C LYS A 32 1.03 -13.95 9.83
N SER A 33 0.02 -13.87 10.69
CA SER A 33 -1.20 -14.67 10.54
C SER A 33 -1.93 -14.31 9.24
N PHE A 34 -2.15 -13.03 8.95
CA PHE A 34 -2.82 -12.61 7.71
C PHE A 34 -1.97 -12.90 6.46
N ALA A 35 -0.66 -12.68 6.53
CA ALA A 35 0.25 -12.95 5.43
C ALA A 35 0.20 -14.42 5.01
N SER A 36 0.20 -15.34 5.98
CA SER A 36 0.09 -16.77 5.73
C SER A 36 -1.18 -17.14 4.96
N GLU A 37 -2.34 -16.66 5.42
CA GLU A 37 -3.64 -16.94 4.78
C GLU A 37 -3.73 -16.36 3.37
N ILE A 38 -3.22 -15.14 3.15
CA ILE A 38 -3.18 -14.51 1.82
C ILE A 38 -2.28 -15.31 0.87
N LEU A 39 -1.11 -15.77 1.33
CA LEU A 39 -0.20 -16.58 0.51
C LEU A 39 -0.79 -17.93 0.12
N VAL A 40 -1.53 -18.59 1.02
CA VAL A 40 -2.26 -19.82 0.71
C VAL A 40 -3.28 -19.56 -0.41
N GLY A 41 -4.04 -18.47 -0.34
CA GLY A 41 -4.98 -18.07 -1.37
C GLY A 41 -4.30 -17.75 -2.71
N LEU A 42 -3.19 -16.99 -2.69
CA LEU A 42 -2.43 -16.66 -3.89
C LEU A 42 -1.84 -17.89 -4.56
N LYS A 43 -1.27 -18.80 -3.77
CA LYS A 43 -0.75 -20.08 -4.27
C LYS A 43 -1.83 -20.83 -5.04
N TYR A 44 -3.02 -20.98 -4.47
CA TYR A 44 -4.15 -21.62 -5.13
C TYR A 44 -4.52 -20.94 -6.46
N LEU A 45 -4.61 -19.60 -6.49
CA LEU A 45 -4.92 -18.87 -7.72
C LEU A 45 -3.86 -19.11 -8.80
N HIS A 46 -2.58 -19.07 -8.42
CA HIS A 46 -1.47 -19.25 -9.35
C HIS A 46 -1.42 -20.68 -9.92
N GLU A 47 -1.72 -21.69 -9.11
CA GLU A 47 -1.88 -23.08 -9.55
C GLU A 47 -3.04 -23.23 -10.56
N GLU A 48 -4.14 -22.51 -10.36
CA GLU A 48 -5.28 -22.42 -11.30
C GLU A 48 -5.02 -21.51 -12.52
N LYS A 49 -3.79 -21.01 -12.66
CA LYS A 49 -3.33 -20.09 -13.71
C LYS A 49 -4.08 -18.75 -13.69
N ILE A 50 -4.54 -18.31 -12.54
CA ILE A 50 -5.23 -17.04 -12.34
C ILE A 50 -4.25 -16.03 -11.74
N ILE A 51 -4.14 -14.86 -12.37
CA ILE A 51 -3.44 -13.69 -11.82
C ILE A 51 -4.51 -12.77 -11.23
N HIS A 52 -4.45 -12.48 -9.94
CA HIS A 52 -5.47 -11.69 -9.26
C HIS A 52 -5.45 -10.22 -9.72
N SER A 53 -4.26 -9.66 -9.92
CA SER A 53 -3.99 -8.32 -10.48
C SER A 53 -4.45 -7.13 -9.63
N ASP A 54 -5.00 -7.34 -8.44
CA ASP A 54 -5.46 -6.26 -7.54
C ASP A 54 -5.36 -6.63 -6.06
N ILE A 55 -4.30 -7.32 -5.66
CA ILE A 55 -4.03 -7.61 -4.23
C ILE A 55 -3.75 -6.28 -3.51
N LYS A 56 -4.50 -6.02 -2.45
CA LYS A 56 -4.41 -4.83 -1.58
C LYS A 56 -5.26 -5.03 -0.32
N PRO A 57 -5.04 -4.29 0.77
CA PRO A 57 -5.82 -4.44 2.00
C PRO A 57 -7.34 -4.32 1.82
N LYS A 58 -7.82 -3.50 0.87
CA LYS A 58 -9.26 -3.37 0.59
C LYS A 58 -9.91 -4.63 -0.01
N ASN A 59 -9.10 -5.48 -0.64
CA ASN A 59 -9.51 -6.72 -1.30
C ASN A 59 -9.22 -7.97 -0.44
N ILE A 60 -8.79 -7.79 0.81
CA ILE A 60 -8.65 -8.89 1.78
C ILE A 60 -9.78 -8.78 2.80
N LEU A 61 -10.63 -9.80 2.89
CA LEU A 61 -11.72 -9.88 3.86
C LEU A 61 -11.28 -10.65 5.09
N LEU A 62 -11.66 -10.19 6.27
CA LEU A 62 -11.32 -10.85 7.53
C LEU A 62 -12.54 -11.54 8.13
N ALA A 63 -12.48 -12.84 8.40
CA ALA A 63 -13.60 -13.54 9.02
C ALA A 63 -13.66 -13.27 10.54
N PHE A 64 -14.88 -13.10 11.08
CA PHE A 64 -15.12 -12.61 12.44
C PHE A 64 -14.79 -13.61 13.56
N GLU A 65 -14.72 -14.91 13.29
CA GLU A 65 -14.70 -15.92 14.35
C GLU A 65 -13.43 -15.93 15.21
N ASN A 66 -12.41 -15.14 14.85
CA ASN A 66 -11.21 -14.90 15.66
C ASN A 66 -10.30 -13.78 15.10
N ASN A 67 -10.69 -13.03 14.06
CA ASN A 67 -9.81 -12.12 13.31
C ASN A 67 -8.51 -12.77 12.81
N ARG A 68 -8.45 -14.10 12.60
CA ARG A 68 -7.23 -14.76 12.11
C ARG A 68 -7.32 -15.27 10.68
N PHE A 69 -8.53 -15.35 10.12
CA PHE A 69 -8.73 -15.84 8.77
C PHE A 69 -8.86 -14.68 7.78
N ALA A 70 -7.94 -14.61 6.83
CA ALA A 70 -7.99 -13.68 5.71
C ALA A 70 -8.38 -14.40 4.41
N LYS A 71 -9.35 -13.86 3.68
CA LYS A 71 -9.77 -14.38 2.37
C LYS A 71 -9.51 -13.33 1.30
N ILE A 72 -8.96 -13.76 0.16
CA ILE A 72 -8.82 -12.91 -1.03
C ILE A 72 -10.21 -12.67 -1.64
N ALA A 73 -10.49 -11.42 -1.97
CA ALA A 73 -11.69 -10.96 -2.65
C ALA A 73 -11.30 -9.95 -3.75
N GLY A 74 -12.30 -9.37 -4.43
CA GLY A 74 -12.04 -8.34 -5.45
C GLY A 74 -11.62 -8.88 -6.81
N PHE A 75 -12.26 -9.98 -7.23
CA PHE A 75 -11.94 -10.70 -8.47
C PHE A 75 -12.29 -9.96 -9.78
N GLY A 76 -12.72 -8.69 -9.73
CA GLY A 76 -13.15 -7.94 -10.91
C GLY A 76 -12.03 -7.61 -11.92
N LYS A 77 -10.76 -7.81 -11.56
CA LYS A 77 -9.60 -7.55 -12.43
C LYS A 77 -8.78 -8.81 -12.75
N VAL A 78 -9.21 -9.98 -12.28
CA VAL A 78 -8.45 -11.21 -12.48
C VAL A 78 -8.31 -11.54 -13.95
N ILE A 79 -7.23 -12.23 -14.29
CA ILE A 79 -7.02 -12.74 -15.63
C ILE A 79 -6.46 -14.16 -15.58
N LYS A 80 -6.98 -15.03 -16.45
CA LYS A 80 -6.47 -16.38 -16.59
C LYS A 80 -5.34 -16.42 -17.60
N LYS A 81 -4.13 -16.79 -17.18
CA LYS A 81 -2.96 -16.94 -18.05
C LYS A 81 -3.25 -17.97 -19.14
N GLY A 82 -2.98 -17.62 -20.39
CA GLY A 82 -3.30 -18.45 -21.58
C GLY A 82 -4.74 -18.35 -22.08
N SER A 83 -5.57 -17.47 -21.50
CA SER A 83 -6.87 -17.10 -22.08
C SER A 83 -6.72 -16.16 -23.27
N VAL A 84 -7.78 -16.01 -24.07
CA VAL A 84 -7.81 -15.03 -25.18
C VAL A 84 -7.61 -13.60 -24.69
N GLU A 85 -8.18 -13.24 -23.53
CA GLU A 85 -8.00 -11.91 -22.93
C GLU A 85 -6.54 -11.66 -22.54
N TYR A 86 -5.84 -12.71 -22.08
CA TYR A 86 -4.44 -12.62 -21.66
C TYR A 86 -3.50 -12.42 -22.85
N GLY A 87 -3.78 -13.06 -23.99
CA GLY A 87 -2.87 -13.01 -25.14
C GLY A 87 -1.47 -13.48 -24.76
N ASP A 88 -0.46 -12.64 -24.99
CA ASP A 88 0.93 -12.84 -24.59
C ASP A 88 1.29 -12.22 -23.23
N GLY A 89 0.31 -11.61 -22.55
CA GLY A 89 0.47 -10.93 -21.27
C GLY A 89 1.04 -9.51 -21.36
N LEU A 90 1.45 -9.05 -22.54
CA LEU A 90 2.11 -7.74 -22.70
C LEU A 90 1.11 -6.59 -22.60
N GLY A 91 1.52 -5.50 -21.94
CA GLY A 91 0.76 -4.24 -21.94
C GLY A 91 -0.45 -4.21 -21.00
N HIS A 92 -0.70 -5.27 -20.22
CA HIS A 92 -1.75 -5.27 -19.20
C HIS A 92 -1.39 -4.36 -18.03
N ARG A 93 -1.87 -3.11 -18.06
CA ARG A 93 -1.78 -2.15 -16.95
C ARG A 93 -3.05 -2.18 -16.10
N ARG A 94 -3.22 -3.25 -15.33
CA ARG A 94 -4.40 -3.47 -14.48
C ARG A 94 -3.99 -3.55 -13.01
N GLY A 95 -4.88 -3.11 -12.14
CA GLY A 95 -4.67 -3.07 -10.70
C GLY A 95 -4.88 -1.69 -10.10
N THR A 96 -4.53 -1.53 -8.84
CA THR A 96 -4.58 -0.25 -8.14
C THR A 96 -3.20 0.37 -8.21
N SER A 97 -3.15 1.64 -8.65
CA SER A 97 -1.91 2.34 -9.03
C SER A 97 -0.76 2.24 -7.99
N TRP A 98 -1.10 2.15 -6.70
CA TRP A 98 -0.18 2.04 -5.57
C TRP A 98 0.46 0.67 -5.35
N PHE A 99 -0.11 -0.37 -5.95
CA PHE A 99 0.28 -1.77 -5.76
C PHE A 99 0.84 -2.38 -7.05
N LEU A 100 1.02 -1.57 -8.11
CA LEU A 100 1.54 -2.04 -9.37
C LEU A 100 3.04 -2.37 -9.21
N SER A 101 3.44 -3.53 -9.72
CA SER A 101 4.85 -3.86 -9.84
C SER A 101 5.53 -3.04 -10.95
N PRO A 102 6.85 -2.85 -10.89
CA PRO A 102 7.60 -2.09 -11.88
C PRO A 102 7.33 -2.57 -13.31
N GLU A 103 7.33 -3.87 -13.55
CA GLU A 103 7.06 -4.45 -14.87
C GLU A 103 5.64 -4.15 -15.37
N VAL A 104 4.64 -4.15 -14.50
CA VAL A 104 3.26 -3.78 -14.86
C VAL A 104 3.14 -2.29 -15.13
N MET A 105 3.76 -1.43 -14.31
CA MET A 105 3.83 0.02 -14.55
C MET A 105 4.43 0.33 -15.93
N MET A 106 5.43 -0.44 -16.32
CA MET A 106 6.09 -0.30 -17.61
C MET A 106 5.34 -0.93 -18.78
N GLY A 107 4.19 -1.57 -18.54
CA GLY A 107 3.44 -2.29 -19.57
C GLY A 107 4.20 -3.48 -20.14
N MET A 108 5.08 -4.09 -19.35
CA MET A 108 5.73 -5.35 -19.67
C MET A 108 4.74 -6.51 -19.46
N ILE A 109 5.23 -7.74 -19.53
CA ILE A 109 4.41 -8.94 -19.38
C ILE A 109 3.85 -8.99 -17.95
N LEU A 110 2.53 -9.06 -17.83
CA LEU A 110 1.85 -9.38 -16.58
C LEU A 110 2.00 -10.87 -16.27
N ASP A 111 2.57 -11.17 -15.10
CA ASP A 111 2.72 -12.53 -14.60
C ASP A 111 2.40 -12.63 -13.11
N TYR A 112 2.44 -13.84 -12.55
CA TYR A 112 2.21 -14.12 -11.13
C TYR A 112 3.04 -13.24 -10.17
N GLY A 113 4.23 -12.82 -10.60
CA GLY A 113 5.10 -11.92 -9.83
C GLY A 113 4.46 -10.57 -9.48
N ALA A 114 3.51 -10.09 -10.29
CA ALA A 114 2.77 -8.86 -10.00
C ALA A 114 1.90 -8.99 -8.74
N ASP A 115 1.29 -10.15 -8.52
CA ASP A 115 0.53 -10.43 -7.29
C ASP A 115 1.45 -10.52 -6.08
N VAL A 116 2.65 -11.09 -6.24
CA VAL A 116 3.65 -11.21 -5.17
C VAL A 116 4.16 -9.83 -4.74
N TRP A 117 4.43 -8.94 -5.70
CA TRP A 117 4.77 -7.55 -5.42
C TRP A 117 3.65 -6.83 -4.66
N ALA A 118 2.42 -6.90 -5.17
CA ALA A 118 1.26 -6.28 -4.55
C ALA A 118 0.97 -6.83 -3.14
N PHE A 119 1.24 -8.12 -2.91
CA PHE A 119 1.26 -8.74 -1.59
C PHE A 119 2.33 -8.13 -0.69
N GLY A 120 3.57 -7.96 -1.16
CA GLY A 120 4.62 -7.28 -0.39
C GLY A 120 4.21 -5.87 0.02
N CYS A 121 3.61 -5.10 -0.89
CA CYS A 121 3.06 -3.79 -0.57
C CYS A 121 1.94 -3.84 0.49
N THR A 122 1.07 -4.85 0.41
CA THR A 122 0.02 -5.10 1.41
C THR A 122 0.61 -5.39 2.80
N VAL A 123 1.71 -6.15 2.87
CA VAL A 123 2.42 -6.43 4.13
C VAL A 123 3.05 -5.18 4.72
N LEU A 124 3.67 -4.34 3.89
CA LEU A 124 4.22 -3.06 4.34
C LEU A 124 3.12 -2.15 4.91
N GLU A 125 1.98 -2.03 4.23
CA GLU A 125 0.85 -1.23 4.72
C GLU A 125 0.26 -1.81 6.02
N MET A 126 0.30 -3.13 6.25
CA MET A 126 -0.06 -3.70 7.55
C MET A 126 0.90 -3.27 8.67
N LEU A 127 2.20 -3.24 8.39
CA LEU A 127 3.25 -2.94 9.38
C LEU A 127 3.34 -1.45 9.70
N THR A 128 3.15 -0.58 8.71
CA THR A 128 3.35 0.86 8.85
C THR A 128 2.05 1.65 8.94
N GLY A 129 0.95 1.08 8.41
CA GLY A 129 -0.33 1.77 8.14
C GLY A 129 -0.25 2.87 7.09
N GLU A 130 0.91 3.04 6.47
CA GLU A 130 1.13 4.00 5.42
C GLU A 130 1.14 3.29 4.08
N ARG A 131 0.76 4.04 3.04
CA ARG A 131 0.96 3.57 1.67
C ARG A 131 2.45 3.44 1.41
N VAL A 132 2.84 2.40 0.69
CA VAL A 132 4.25 2.15 0.32
C VAL A 132 4.87 3.31 -0.45
N TRP A 133 4.07 3.98 -1.29
CA TRP A 133 4.52 5.07 -2.14
C TRP A 133 3.64 6.30 -1.94
N SER A 134 4.25 7.46 -1.73
CA SER A 134 3.59 8.75 -1.93
C SER A 134 3.34 9.02 -3.42
N GLU A 135 2.47 9.96 -3.77
CA GLU A 135 2.30 10.37 -5.18
C GLU A 135 3.64 10.83 -5.78
N PHE A 136 4.45 11.55 -4.99
CA PHE A 136 5.77 12.01 -5.42
C PHE A 136 6.75 10.86 -5.62
N ALA A 137 6.81 9.89 -4.70
CA ALA A 137 7.67 8.70 -4.84
C ALA A 137 7.32 7.91 -6.09
N LYS A 138 6.01 7.77 -6.35
CA LYS A 138 5.50 7.05 -7.51
C LYS A 138 5.79 7.76 -8.84
N ASP A 139 5.60 9.08 -8.93
CA ASP A 139 5.98 9.82 -10.14
C ASP A 139 7.49 9.73 -10.36
N PHE A 140 8.30 9.93 -9.30
CA PHE A 140 9.75 9.81 -9.36
C PHE A 140 10.19 8.46 -9.92
N LEU A 141 9.69 7.36 -9.35
CA LEU A 141 10.00 6.01 -9.82
C LEU A 141 9.53 5.77 -11.25
N THR A 142 8.41 6.35 -11.66
CA THR A 142 7.93 6.26 -13.05
C THR A 142 8.92 6.93 -14.01
N LYS A 143 9.52 8.07 -13.64
CA LYS A 143 10.57 8.72 -14.44
C LYS A 143 11.85 7.89 -14.51
N CYS A 144 12.22 7.24 -13.41
CA CYS A 144 13.40 6.35 -13.33
C CYS A 144 13.23 5.10 -14.20
N LEU A 145 12.03 4.51 -14.19
CA LEU A 145 11.74 3.23 -14.82
C LEU A 145 11.32 3.34 -16.29
N GLU A 146 11.20 4.55 -16.86
CA GLU A 146 10.78 4.78 -18.25
C GLU A 146 11.53 3.87 -19.25
N ARG A 147 10.76 3.23 -20.13
CA ARG A 147 11.20 2.13 -21.00
C ARG A 147 11.99 2.70 -22.17
N ASP A 148 11.51 3.81 -22.71
CA ASP A 148 12.19 4.53 -23.77
C ASP A 148 13.37 5.31 -23.18
N PRO A 149 14.64 4.91 -23.45
CA PRO A 149 15.80 5.60 -22.89
C PRO A 149 15.87 7.08 -23.28
N ALA A 150 15.25 7.47 -24.41
CA ALA A 150 15.19 8.86 -24.84
C ALA A 150 14.18 9.70 -24.03
N LYS A 151 13.19 9.07 -23.38
CA LYS A 151 12.22 9.73 -22.50
C LYS A 151 12.57 9.60 -21.02
N ARG A 152 13.46 8.68 -20.67
CA ARG A 152 13.92 8.49 -19.30
C ARG A 152 14.64 9.74 -18.82
N TRP A 153 14.29 10.19 -17.61
CA TRP A 153 14.88 11.39 -17.04
C TRP A 153 16.38 11.17 -16.76
N SER A 154 17.18 12.21 -17.01
CA SER A 154 18.59 12.23 -16.61
C SER A 154 18.72 12.43 -15.10
N VAL A 155 19.92 12.19 -14.58
CA VAL A 155 20.24 12.46 -13.17
C VAL A 155 19.96 13.92 -12.80
N ASP A 156 20.34 14.88 -13.66
CA ASP A 156 20.09 16.32 -13.42
C ASP A 156 18.60 16.67 -13.36
N SER A 157 17.76 15.97 -14.13
CA SER A 157 16.29 16.14 -14.06
C SER A 157 15.72 15.49 -12.80
N LEU A 158 16.20 14.30 -12.43
CA LEU A 158 15.76 13.59 -11.23
C LEU A 158 16.12 14.36 -9.95
N LEU A 159 17.31 14.97 -9.88
CA LEU A 159 17.73 15.80 -8.75
C LEU A 159 16.81 17.00 -8.46
N LYS A 160 16.02 17.43 -9.45
CA LYS A 160 15.07 18.55 -9.35
C LYS A 160 13.64 18.11 -9.01
N HIS A 161 13.40 16.81 -8.88
CA HIS A 161 12.06 16.28 -8.67
C HIS A 161 11.56 16.52 -7.24
N GLU A 162 10.25 16.79 -7.09
CA GLU A 162 9.60 17.10 -5.80
C GLU A 162 9.85 16.03 -4.71
N PHE A 163 9.94 14.75 -5.10
CA PHE A 163 10.25 13.65 -4.18
C PHE A 163 11.57 13.82 -3.39
N LEU A 164 12.56 14.52 -3.96
CA LEU A 164 13.86 14.76 -3.31
C LEU A 164 13.91 16.10 -2.57
N LYS A 165 12.86 16.92 -2.66
CA LYS A 165 12.79 18.12 -1.84
C LYS A 165 12.52 17.66 -0.42
N TRP A 166 13.44 18.00 0.45
CA TRP A 166 13.23 17.88 1.88
C TRP A 166 12.10 18.83 2.24
N ILE A 167 11.17 18.37 3.08
CA ILE A 167 10.33 19.31 3.81
C ILE A 167 11.33 19.98 4.76
N ASP A 168 11.66 21.23 4.51
CA ASP A 168 12.28 22.04 5.55
C ASP A 168 11.26 22.03 6.69
N GLU A 169 11.58 21.34 7.79
CA GLU A 169 10.84 21.46 9.04
C GLU A 169 10.99 22.92 9.49
N GLU A 170 10.12 23.80 8.99
CA GLU A 170 9.97 25.16 9.49
C GLU A 170 9.49 25.08 10.94
N GLU A 171 10.43 25.34 11.85
CA GLU A 171 10.30 26.17 13.06
C GLU A 171 9.02 25.94 13.90
N GLU A 172 9.02 24.89 14.74
CA GLU A 172 8.30 24.92 16.03
C GLU A 172 9.34 25.05 17.16
N GLU A 173 10.03 26.18 17.25
CA GLU A 173 10.67 26.63 18.49
C GLU A 173 10.27 28.09 18.74
N ASP A 174 9.98 28.39 20.01
CA ASP A 174 9.68 29.68 20.62
C ASP A 174 8.25 30.24 20.53
N ASP A 175 7.37 29.70 21.40
CA ASP A 175 6.37 30.51 22.12
C ASP A 175 6.16 30.06 23.59
N PHE A 176 7.01 29.17 24.15
CA PHE A 176 6.80 28.59 25.49
C PHE A 176 7.59 29.27 26.64
N TYR A 177 8.39 30.31 26.37
CA TYR A 177 9.18 31.01 27.40
C TYR A 177 8.73 32.46 27.72
N ASP A 178 7.59 32.93 27.19
CA ASP A 178 7.06 34.26 27.53
C ASP A 178 5.98 34.26 28.63
N GLU A 179 5.64 33.11 29.23
CA GLU A 179 4.65 33.02 30.33
C GLU A 179 5.23 32.66 31.70
N ILE A 180 6.56 32.74 31.89
CA ILE A 180 7.19 32.64 33.22
C ILE A 180 8.05 33.89 33.51
N GLY A 181 7.35 34.99 33.77
CA GLY A 181 7.82 36.21 34.44
C GLY A 181 6.58 37.07 34.64
N ASP A 182 6.01 37.24 35.83
CA ASP A 182 6.63 37.55 37.10
C ASP A 182 5.97 36.74 38.24
N VAL A 183 6.78 36.02 39.01
CA VAL A 183 6.41 35.64 40.38
C VAL A 183 7.37 36.41 41.29
N ASP A 184 6.90 37.55 41.77
CA ASP A 184 7.57 38.29 42.85
C ASP A 184 7.66 37.37 44.08
N VAL A 185 8.88 36.93 44.38
CA VAL A 185 9.21 36.27 45.64
C VAL A 185 9.79 37.33 46.57
N GLU A 186 8.93 38.01 47.33
CA GLU A 186 9.36 38.71 48.54
C GLU A 186 9.26 37.77 49.74
N TYR A 187 10.43 37.36 50.24
CA TYR A 187 10.62 36.84 51.59
C TYR A 187 11.39 37.87 52.41
N GLU A 188 11.01 37.96 53.70
CA GLU A 188 11.62 38.63 54.87
C GLU A 188 10.81 39.83 55.40
N ALA A 189 10.60 40.04 56.71
CA ALA A 189 10.80 39.27 57.94
C ALA A 189 10.15 40.04 59.12
N ASN A 190 9.77 39.33 60.18
CA ASN A 190 9.71 39.78 61.60
C ASN A 190 8.81 40.96 62.02
N LEU A 191 7.60 40.66 62.54
CA LEU A 191 7.16 40.78 63.97
C LEU A 191 5.64 40.62 64.09
#